data_AF-A0A4V6MFU5-F1
#
_entry.id   AF-A0A4V6MFU5-F1
#
_cell.length_a   1.000
_cell.length_b   1.000
_cell.length_c   1.000
_cell.angle_alpha   90.00
_cell.angle_beta   90.00
_cell.angle_gamma   90.00
#
_symmetry.space_group_name_H-M   'P 1'
#
loop_
_entity.id
_entity.type
_entity.pdbx_description
1 polymer ?
#
loop_
_entity_poly.entity_id
_entity_poly.type
_entity_poly.pdbx_seq_one_letter_code
_entity_poly.pdbx_strand_id
1 'polypeptide(L)'
;MNLLSLSALVLGVGMHAQAQGAAMPAPPPVPVTDVMVLLTRKPSVSVSDLMKVLPEEARETMLLYLDGKIDQWYSRADGKGVVFFLRCNTVEEAKAIMGSLPLDKAGMVDLEFIPVGPLSPMRLLMKPQTGETGTK
;
A
#
# COMPACT_ATOMS: atom_id res chain seq x y z
N MET A 1 -11.91 -69.78 12.37
CA MET A 1 -10.43 -69.82 12.39
C MET A 1 -9.98 -68.60 13.17
N ASN A 2 -9.53 -68.81 14.41
CA ASN A 2 -9.02 -67.77 15.31
C ASN A 2 -7.77 -67.11 14.72
N LEU A 3 -7.64 -65.79 14.85
CA LEU A 3 -6.37 -65.21 15.25
C LEU A 3 -6.59 -63.97 16.12
N LEU A 4 -6.04 -64.05 17.32
CA LEU A 4 -6.01 -63.08 18.41
C LEU A 4 -4.90 -62.04 18.19
N SER A 5 -4.97 -60.96 18.99
CA SER A 5 -3.93 -59.99 19.37
C SER A 5 -3.60 -58.87 18.35
N LEU A 6 -3.37 -57.61 18.76
CA LEU A 6 -2.99 -57.09 20.06
C LEU A 6 -3.50 -55.64 20.20
N SER A 7 -4.10 -55.32 21.34
CA SER A 7 -4.44 -53.97 21.77
C SER A 7 -3.17 -53.13 21.98
N ALA A 8 -3.15 -51.91 21.45
CA ALA A 8 -2.29 -50.84 21.94
C ALA A 8 -3.18 -49.66 22.35
N LEU A 9 -3.58 -49.66 23.62
CA LEU A 9 -4.24 -48.56 24.29
C LEU A 9 -3.19 -47.47 24.56
N VAL A 10 -3.13 -46.44 23.71
CA VAL A 10 -2.36 -45.22 23.99
C VAL A 10 -3.26 -44.26 24.76
N LEU A 11 -3.26 -44.36 26.08
CA LEU A 11 -3.78 -43.33 26.98
C LEU A 11 -2.74 -42.19 27.05
N GLY A 12 -2.82 -41.29 26.08
CA GLY A 12 -2.13 -40.01 26.12
C GLY A 12 -3.14 -38.88 26.16
N VAL A 13 -3.72 -38.61 27.33
CA VAL A 13 -4.45 -37.36 27.56
C VAL A 13 -3.42 -36.24 27.67
N GLY A 14 -2.89 -35.82 26.53
CA GLY A 14 -2.18 -34.57 26.41
C GLY A 14 -3.20 -33.45 26.47
N MET A 15 -3.29 -32.75 27.59
CA MET A 15 -3.96 -31.46 27.67
C MET A 15 -3.30 -30.52 26.67
N HIS A 16 -3.81 -30.47 25.44
CA HIS A 16 -3.53 -29.38 24.52
C HIS A 16 -4.24 -28.16 25.09
N ALA A 17 -3.52 -27.38 25.89
CA ALA A 17 -3.88 -26.00 26.14
C ALA A 17 -3.82 -25.29 24.77
N GLN A 18 -4.96 -25.19 24.09
CA GLN A 18 -5.14 -24.20 23.04
C GLN A 18 -4.98 -22.85 23.73
N ALA A 19 -3.77 -22.29 23.65
CA ALA A 19 -3.58 -20.87 23.81
C ALA A 19 -4.41 -20.21 22.71
N GLN A 20 -5.65 -19.83 23.03
CA GLN A 20 -6.38 -18.83 22.29
C GLN A 20 -5.56 -17.55 22.43
N GLY A 21 -4.59 -17.36 21.54
CA GLY A 21 -3.95 -16.08 21.37
C GLY A 21 -5.07 -15.08 21.15
N ALA A 22 -5.24 -14.14 22.08
CA ALA A 22 -6.19 -13.06 21.93
C ALA A 22 -5.89 -12.38 20.59
N ALA A 23 -6.79 -12.55 19.62
CA ALA A 23 -6.66 -11.86 18.35
C ALA A 23 -6.65 -10.36 18.66
N MET A 24 -5.60 -9.67 18.22
CA MET A 24 -5.59 -8.22 18.33
C MET A 24 -6.83 -7.67 17.63
N PRO A 25 -7.60 -6.77 18.27
CA PRO A 25 -8.74 -6.15 17.62
C PRO A 25 -8.27 -5.49 16.31
N ALA A 26 -9.03 -5.69 15.24
CA ALA A 26 -8.71 -5.12 13.93
C ALA A 26 -8.56 -3.59 14.07
N PRO A 27 -7.51 -3.00 13.47
CA PRO A 27 -7.33 -1.56 13.53
C PRO A 27 -8.54 -0.84 12.90
N PRO A 28 -8.89 0.36 13.41
CA PRO A 28 -9.99 1.13 12.85
C PRO A 28 -9.69 1.48 11.38
N PRO A 29 -10.73 1.65 10.53
CA PRO A 29 -10.56 2.03 9.14
C PRO A 29 -9.69 3.28 8.99
N VAL A 30 -8.72 3.24 8.09
CA VAL A 30 -7.85 4.39 7.76
C VAL A 30 -8.57 5.24 6.70
N PRO A 31 -8.86 6.52 6.96
CA PRO A 31 -9.38 7.40 5.91
C PRO A 31 -8.30 7.60 4.84
N VAL A 32 -8.64 7.34 3.58
CA VAL A 32 -7.74 7.59 2.45
C VAL A 32 -7.63 9.09 2.24
N THR A 33 -6.42 9.62 2.38
CA THR A 33 -6.12 11.03 2.09
C THR A 33 -5.39 11.19 0.76
N ASP A 34 -4.62 10.17 0.39
CA ASP A 34 -3.79 10.17 -0.79
C ASP A 34 -3.75 8.75 -1.39
N VAL A 35 -3.41 8.66 -2.67
CA VAL A 35 -3.06 7.39 -3.31
C VAL A 35 -1.61 7.47 -3.76
N MET A 36 -0.78 6.57 -3.22
CA MET A 36 0.58 6.40 -3.70
C MET A 36 0.53 5.64 -5.02
N VAL A 37 1.22 6.16 -6.04
CA VAL A 37 1.32 5.52 -7.35
C VAL A 37 2.77 5.20 -7.66
N LEU A 38 3.04 3.93 -7.95
CA LEU A 38 4.34 3.50 -8.47
C LEU A 38 4.25 3.40 -9.99
N LEU A 39 4.97 4.28 -10.68
CA LEU A 39 5.12 4.25 -12.13
C LEU A 39 6.41 3.50 -12.49
N THR A 40 6.29 2.51 -13.37
CA THR A 40 7.42 1.74 -13.91
C THR A 40 7.40 1.79 -15.43
N ARG A 41 8.52 2.18 -16.06
CA ARG A 41 8.66 2.06 -17.53
C ARG A 41 8.63 0.58 -17.92
N LYS A 42 7.84 0.24 -18.93
CA LYS A 42 7.85 -1.12 -19.50
C LYS A 42 9.20 -1.43 -20.15
N PRO A 43 9.77 -2.64 -19.93
CA PRO A 43 11.06 -3.02 -20.52
C PRO A 43 11.11 -2.94 -22.05
N SER A 44 9.97 -3.11 -22.72
CA SER A 44 9.84 -3.06 -24.19
C SER A 44 9.88 -1.66 -24.79
N VAL A 45 9.67 -0.61 -23.99
CA VAL A 45 9.65 0.78 -24.47
C VAL A 45 11.09 1.26 -24.58
N SER A 46 11.52 1.78 -25.73
CA SER A 46 12.88 2.32 -25.89
C SER A 46 13.03 3.71 -25.23
N VAL A 47 14.26 4.11 -24.90
CA VAL A 47 14.53 5.49 -24.42
C VAL A 47 14.15 6.52 -25.48
N SER A 48 14.43 6.24 -26.76
CA SER A 48 14.11 7.16 -27.85
C SER A 48 12.61 7.39 -27.97
N ASP A 49 11.78 6.35 -27.82
CA ASP A 49 10.32 6.49 -27.85
C ASP A 49 9.80 7.24 -26.63
N LEU A 50 10.39 6.99 -25.46
CA LEU A 50 10.07 7.74 -24.23
C LEU A 50 10.35 9.24 -24.42
N MET A 51 11.52 9.61 -24.97
CA MET A 51 11.92 11.01 -25.18
C MET A 51 10.98 11.78 -26.11
N LYS A 52 10.20 11.10 -26.97
CA LYS A 52 9.18 11.76 -27.81
C LYS A 52 7.97 12.21 -27.00
N VAL A 53 7.68 11.54 -25.88
CA VAL A 53 6.49 11.77 -25.05
C VAL A 53 6.80 12.61 -23.80
N LEU A 54 8.03 12.50 -23.26
CA LEU A 54 8.43 13.17 -22.02
C LEU A 54 8.22 14.69 -21.96
N PRO A 55 8.41 15.49 -23.03
CA PRO A 55 8.13 16.92 -22.96
C PRO A 55 6.67 17.25 -22.65
N GLU A 56 5.73 16.49 -23.23
CA GLU A 56 4.30 16.63 -22.95
C GLU A 56 3.96 16.07 -21.56
N GLU A 57 4.50 14.90 -21.23
CA GLU A 57 4.35 14.29 -19.89
C GLU A 57 4.75 15.26 -18.78
N ALA A 58 5.92 15.91 -18.91
CA ALA A 58 6.43 16.84 -17.93
C ALA A 58 5.52 18.06 -17.77
N ARG A 59 4.96 18.57 -18.88
CA ARG A 59 4.02 19.69 -18.88
C ARG A 59 2.72 19.30 -18.14
N GLU A 60 2.07 18.22 -18.55
CA GLU A 60 0.78 17.79 -17.99
C GLU A 60 0.92 17.39 -16.51
N THR A 61 2.01 16.70 -16.15
CA THR A 61 2.32 16.38 -14.75
C THR A 61 2.52 17.64 -13.90
N MET A 62 3.19 18.67 -14.43
CA MET A 62 3.36 19.94 -13.72
C MET A 62 2.04 20.67 -13.51
N LEU A 63 1.12 20.64 -14.48
CA LEU A 63 -0.22 21.22 -14.33
C LEU A 63 -0.98 20.53 -13.19
N LEU A 64 -0.93 19.20 -13.09
CA LEU A 64 -1.54 18.47 -11.98
C LEU A 64 -0.95 18.87 -10.62
N TYR A 65 0.35 19.13 -10.55
CA TYR A 65 0.99 19.62 -9.32
C TYR A 65 0.53 21.03 -8.96
N LEU A 66 0.50 21.95 -9.94
CA LEU A 66 0.05 23.31 -9.72
C LEU A 66 -1.44 23.38 -9.33
N ASP A 67 -2.25 22.45 -9.82
CA ASP A 67 -3.66 22.27 -9.42
C ASP A 67 -3.83 21.58 -8.06
N GLY A 68 -2.74 21.21 -7.38
CA GLY A 68 -2.75 20.58 -6.06
C GLY A 68 -3.20 19.12 -6.06
N LYS A 69 -3.21 18.45 -7.23
CA LYS A 69 -3.53 17.02 -7.36
C LYS A 69 -2.36 16.12 -7.01
N ILE A 70 -1.13 16.61 -7.16
CA ILE A 70 0.08 15.89 -6.74
C ILE A 70 0.66 16.59 -5.51
N ASP A 71 0.76 15.86 -4.39
CA ASP A 71 1.36 16.35 -3.15
C ASP A 71 2.89 16.19 -3.18
N GLN A 72 3.36 15.02 -3.60
CA GLN A 72 4.78 14.67 -3.67
C GLN A 72 5.05 13.80 -4.91
N TRP A 73 6.25 13.92 -5.46
CA TRP A 73 6.80 12.94 -6.41
C TRP A 73 8.30 12.76 -6.20
N TYR A 74 8.81 11.60 -6.58
CA TYR A 74 10.23 11.29 -6.51
C TYR A 74 10.66 10.40 -7.67
N SER A 75 11.79 10.73 -8.30
CA SER A 75 12.49 9.77 -9.15
C SER A 75 12.94 8.59 -8.30
N ARG A 76 12.66 7.38 -8.77
CA ARG A 76 13.12 6.17 -8.09
C ARG A 76 14.64 6.04 -8.24
N ALA A 77 15.34 5.73 -7.16
CA ALA A 77 16.80 5.57 -7.16
C ALA A 77 17.28 4.39 -8.03
N ASP A 78 16.41 3.44 -8.35
CA ASP A 78 16.69 2.33 -9.27
C ASP A 78 16.58 2.73 -10.76
N GLY A 79 16.21 3.98 -11.05
CA GLY A 79 16.08 4.52 -12.41
C GLY A 79 14.89 3.97 -13.20
N LYS A 80 13.97 3.22 -12.57
CA LYS A 80 12.88 2.54 -13.30
C LYS A 80 11.61 3.38 -13.48
N GLY A 81 11.52 4.55 -12.84
CA GLY A 81 10.38 5.45 -12.97
C GLY A 81 10.23 6.41 -11.80
N VAL A 82 8.97 6.66 -11.41
CA VAL A 82 8.60 7.71 -10.45
C VAL A 82 7.64 7.14 -9.40
N VAL A 83 7.71 7.66 -8.19
CA VAL A 83 6.68 7.48 -7.15
C VAL A 83 5.90 8.79 -7.03
N PHE A 84 4.57 8.73 -7.07
CA PHE A 84 3.68 9.87 -6.84
C PHE A 84 2.86 9.67 -5.57
N PHE A 85 2.48 10.78 -4.93
CA PHE A 85 1.43 10.85 -3.93
C PHE A 85 0.34 11.78 -4.46
N LEU A 86 -0.79 11.21 -4.87
CA LEU A 86 -1.92 11.95 -5.44
C LEU A 86 -2.93 12.29 -4.35
N ARG A 87 -3.33 13.56 -4.25
CA ARG A 87 -4.36 14.01 -3.31
C ARG A 87 -5.75 13.60 -3.83
N CYS A 88 -6.19 12.42 -3.43
CA CYS A 88 -7.47 11.84 -3.82
C CYS A 88 -7.93 10.79 -2.79
N ASN A 89 -9.24 10.53 -2.75
CA ASN A 89 -9.82 9.63 -1.74
C ASN A 89 -10.07 8.20 -2.24
N THR A 90 -9.86 7.94 -3.54
CA THR A 90 -10.16 6.65 -4.17
C THR A 90 -9.11 6.27 -5.21
N VAL A 91 -8.93 4.96 -5.40
CA VAL A 91 -8.03 4.44 -6.45
C VAL A 91 -8.59 4.76 -7.85
N GLU A 92 -9.90 4.84 -7.99
CA GLU A 92 -10.58 5.18 -9.24
C GLU A 92 -10.25 6.61 -9.70
N GLU A 93 -10.26 7.58 -8.78
CA GLU A 93 -9.82 8.96 -9.06
C GLU A 93 -8.33 8.98 -9.44
N ALA A 94 -7.48 8.27 -8.70
CA ALA A 94 -6.06 8.16 -9.03
C ALA A 94 -5.82 7.57 -10.43
N LYS A 95 -6.56 6.52 -10.81
CA LYS A 95 -6.51 5.92 -12.14
C LYS A 95 -6.96 6.91 -13.23
N ALA A 96 -7.99 7.72 -12.97
CA ALA A 96 -8.42 8.73 -13.91
C ALA A 96 -7.37 9.83 -14.11
N ILE A 97 -6.73 10.28 -13.02
CA ILE A 97 -5.62 11.26 -13.07
C ILE A 97 -4.46 10.67 -13.88
N MET A 98 -3.94 9.50 -13.50
CA MET A 98 -2.78 8.90 -14.15
C MET A 98 -3.07 8.50 -15.61
N GLY A 99 -4.29 8.01 -15.89
CA GLY A 99 -4.72 7.68 -17.25
C GLY A 99 -4.94 8.90 -18.15
N SER A 100 -4.93 10.11 -17.59
CA SER A 100 -4.91 11.32 -18.40
C SER A 100 -3.52 11.66 -18.94
N LEU A 101 -2.45 11.10 -18.34
CA LEU A 101 -1.07 11.42 -18.70
C LEU A 101 -0.60 10.73 -19.98
N PRO A 102 0.21 11.41 -20.81
CA PRO A 102 0.71 10.88 -22.08
C PRO A 102 1.38 9.50 -22.00
N LEU A 103 2.19 9.22 -20.99
CA LEU A 103 2.89 7.94 -20.86
C LEU A 103 1.93 6.75 -20.65
N ASP A 104 0.87 6.93 -19.87
CA ASP A 104 -0.13 5.88 -19.65
C ASP A 104 -1.02 5.70 -20.88
N LYS A 105 -1.47 6.80 -21.51
CA LYS A 105 -2.23 6.77 -22.78
C LYS A 105 -1.47 6.05 -23.89
N ALA A 106 -0.15 6.22 -23.95
CA ALA A 106 0.73 5.54 -24.91
C ALA A 106 1.04 4.08 -24.51
N GLY A 107 0.53 3.61 -23.36
CA GLY A 107 0.76 2.25 -22.85
C GLY A 107 2.20 1.97 -22.50
N MET A 108 3.01 3.00 -22.20
CA MET A 108 4.46 2.89 -22.01
C MET A 108 4.89 2.51 -20.59
N VAL A 109 3.96 2.58 -19.64
CA VAL A 109 4.22 2.37 -18.22
C VAL A 109 3.28 1.32 -17.63
N ASP A 110 3.71 0.74 -16.51
CA ASP A 110 2.88 -0.02 -15.59
C ASP A 110 2.67 0.83 -14.33
N LEU A 111 1.45 0.82 -13.81
CA LEU A 111 1.03 1.62 -12.66
C LEU A 111 0.49 0.71 -11.54
N GLU A 112 1.01 0.89 -10.33
CA GLU A 112 0.47 0.29 -9.11
C GLU A 112 -0.11 1.39 -8.21
N PHE A 113 -1.27 1.14 -7.61
CA PHE A 113 -2.00 2.12 -6.81
C PHE A 113 -2.21 1.59 -5.40
N ILE A 114 -1.73 2.35 -4.41
CA ILE A 114 -1.84 2.00 -2.99
C ILE A 114 -2.54 3.15 -2.26
N PRO A 115 -3.80 2.97 -1.80
CA PRO A 115 -4.46 3.99 -1.00
C PRO A 115 -3.78 4.12 0.35
N VAL A 116 -3.46 5.35 0.75
CA VAL A 116 -2.76 5.65 2.00
C VAL A 116 -3.49 6.73 2.79
N GLY A 117 -3.21 6.78 4.08
CA GLY A 117 -3.76 7.76 4.99
C GLY A 117 -2.98 7.83 6.29
N PRO A 118 -3.47 8.60 7.27
CA PRO A 118 -2.80 8.74 8.56
C PRO A 118 -2.55 7.38 9.23
N LEU A 119 -1.45 7.27 9.97
CA LEU A 119 -1.08 6.07 10.72
C LEU A 119 -2.04 5.84 11.91
N SER A 120 -3.25 5.35 11.61
CA SER A 120 -4.37 5.18 12.56
C SER A 120 -4.00 4.47 13.87
N PRO A 121 -3.14 3.43 13.89
CA PRO A 121 -2.75 2.77 15.13
C PRO A 121 -2.11 3.70 16.19
N MET A 122 -1.49 4.82 15.78
CA MET A 122 -0.91 5.78 16.75
C MET A 122 -1.96 6.43 17.64
N ARG A 123 -3.22 6.51 17.20
CA ARG A 123 -4.33 7.01 18.02
C ARG A 123 -4.56 6.16 19.28
N LEU A 124 -4.24 4.86 19.23
CA LEU A 124 -4.32 4.00 20.40
C LEU A 124 -3.15 4.26 21.36
N LEU A 125 -1.96 4.53 20.84
CA LEU A 125 -0.74 4.72 21.63
C LEU A 125 -0.66 6.12 22.28
N MET A 126 -1.32 7.11 21.71
CA MET A 126 -1.36 8.49 22.24
C MET A 126 -2.34 8.68 23.42
N LYS A 127 -3.07 7.63 23.84
CA LYS A 127 -3.94 7.75 25.01
C LYS A 127 -3.08 8.05 26.25
N PRO A 128 -3.46 9.01 27.10
CA PRO A 128 -2.74 9.29 28.34
C PRO A 128 -2.59 8.00 29.15
N GLN A 129 -1.37 7.72 29.60
CA GLN A 129 -1.13 6.60 30.52
C GLN A 129 -1.87 6.93 31.82
N THR A 130 -2.80 6.06 32.21
CA THR A 130 -3.53 6.21 33.48
C THR A 130 -2.54 6.05 34.63
N GLY A 131 -1.98 7.16 35.11
CA GLY A 131 -0.94 7.15 36.15
C GLY A 131 -0.15 8.45 36.33
N GLU A 132 -0.09 9.34 35.33
CA GLU A 132 0.51 10.66 35.52
C GLU A 132 -0.49 11.63 36.17
N THR A 133 -0.75 11.39 37.45
CA THR A 133 -1.25 12.43 38.36
C THR A 133 -0.12 13.45 38.51
N GLY A 134 -0.13 14.47 37.65
CA GLY A 134 0.77 15.61 37.77
C GLY A 134 0.48 16.36 39.07
N THR A 135 1.27 16.13 40.10
CA THR A 135 1.51 17.14 41.12
C THR A 135 2.45 18.18 40.52
N LYS A 136 1.87 19.32 40.14
CA LYS A 136 2.60 20.58 40.14
C LYS A 136 1.68 21.69 40.61
#